data_AF-A0A8S9INB6-F1
#
_entry.id   AF-A0A8S9INB6-F1
#
_cell.length_a   1.000
_cell.length_b   1.000
_cell.length_c   1.000
_cell.angle_alpha   90.00
_cell.angle_beta   90.00
_cell.angle_gamma   90.00
#
_symmetry.space_group_name_H-M   'P 1'
#
loop_
_entity.id
_entity.type
_entity.pdbx_description
1 polymer ?
#
loop_
_entity_poly.entity_id
_entity_poly.type
_entity_poly.pdbx_seq_one_letter_code
_entity_poly.pdbx_strand_id
1 'polypeptide(L)'
;MCPVRVHWHVKTNYKEYWRVKIAITNFNYRMNHTLWTLAVQHPNLNNVTQVFSFDYKSVAPYGSINDTGMFFGTKFYNDLLMEAGPSGNVQSEVLLQKDEKTFTFKQGWAFPRKVYFNGDECMLPPPDAYPFLPNSARGDLASLWTVSLTVLLVVFISSL
;
A
#
# COMPACT_ATOMS: atom_id res chain seq x y z
N MET A 1 7.25 -12.73 -18.40
CA MET A 1 7.86 -12.00 -17.27
C MET A 1 7.17 -10.66 -17.19
N CYS A 2 6.63 -10.28 -16.03
CA CYS A 2 5.93 -9.00 -15.84
C CYS A 2 6.83 -7.80 -16.19
N PRO A 3 6.43 -6.93 -17.15
CA PRO A 3 7.30 -5.87 -17.70
C PRO A 3 7.39 -4.62 -16.81
N VAL A 4 6.65 -4.60 -15.70
CA VAL A 4 6.54 -3.48 -14.77
C VAL A 4 6.98 -3.89 -13.37
N ARG A 5 7.27 -2.90 -12.53
CA ARG A 5 7.38 -3.08 -11.08
C ARG A 5 6.15 -2.51 -10.42
N VAL A 6 5.48 -3.34 -9.63
CA VAL A 6 4.36 -2.91 -8.80
C VAL A 6 4.87 -2.74 -7.38
N HIS A 7 4.72 -1.52 -6.85
CA HIS A 7 5.07 -1.19 -5.48
C HIS A 7 3.80 -1.04 -4.66
N TRP A 8 3.65 -1.91 -3.67
CA TRP A 8 2.53 -1.93 -2.74
C TRP A 8 2.99 -1.42 -1.38
N HIS A 9 2.49 -0.26 -0.97
CA HIS A 9 2.93 0.39 0.25
C HIS A 9 1.76 0.69 1.18
N VAL A 10 1.77 0.09 2.37
CA VAL A 10 0.78 0.40 3.42
C VAL A 10 1.15 1.74 4.06
N LYS A 11 0.42 2.82 3.73
CA LYS A 11 0.69 4.17 4.24
C LYS A 11 0.20 4.36 5.67
N THR A 12 -1.03 3.92 5.94
CA THR A 12 -1.69 4.20 7.21
C THR A 12 -2.64 3.10 7.59
N ASN A 13 -2.63 2.75 8.86
CA ASN A 13 -3.49 1.75 9.47
C ASN A 13 -4.44 2.45 10.45
N TYR A 14 -5.66 2.78 10.01
CA TYR A 14 -6.72 3.34 10.87
C TYR A 14 -7.44 2.24 11.63
N LYS A 15 -8.38 2.57 12.52
CA LYS A 15 -9.14 1.57 13.28
C LYS A 15 -9.85 0.58 12.35
N GLU A 16 -10.62 1.09 11.39
CA GLU A 16 -11.50 0.30 10.50
C GLU A 16 -10.93 0.08 9.09
N TYR A 17 -9.98 0.90 8.65
CA TYR A 17 -9.50 0.90 7.25
C TYR A 17 -7.99 0.90 7.16
N TRP A 18 -7.49 0.36 6.05
CA TRP A 18 -6.11 0.48 5.61
C TRP A 18 -6.01 1.36 4.38
N ARG A 19 -5.07 2.29 4.40
CA ARG A 19 -4.71 3.09 3.24
C ARG A 19 -3.44 2.51 2.62
N VAL A 20 -3.59 1.97 1.42
CA VAL A 20 -2.49 1.43 0.62
C VAL A 20 -2.24 2.36 -0.55
N LYS A 21 -0.96 2.61 -0.85
CA LYS A 21 -0.51 3.26 -2.08
C LYS A 21 0.03 2.21 -3.04
N ILE A 22 -0.53 2.20 -4.24
CA ILE A 22 -0.10 1.36 -5.36
C ILE A 22 0.67 2.25 -6.32
N ALA A 23 1.86 1.85 -6.72
CA ALA A 23 2.60 2.50 -7.80
C ALA A 23 3.02 1.46 -8.83
N ILE A 24 2.76 1.71 -10.10
CA ILE A 24 3.18 0.87 -11.21
C ILE A 24 4.24 1.65 -11.97
N THR A 25 5.42 1.08 -12.13
CA THR A 25 6.54 1.69 -12.84
C THR A 25 6.93 0.82 -14.01
N ASN A 26 6.93 1.41 -15.20
CA ASN A 26 7.42 0.78 -16.41
C ASN A 26 8.95 0.88 -16.46
N PHE A 27 9.62 -0.26 -16.63
CA PHE A 27 11.08 -0.32 -16.78
C PHE A 27 11.49 -0.58 -18.25
N ASN A 28 10.52 -0.70 -19.15
CA ASN A 28 10.77 -0.86 -20.57
C ASN A 28 10.99 0.51 -21.23
N TYR A 29 12.14 0.69 -21.87
CA TYR A 29 12.54 1.91 -22.58
C TYR A 29 12.05 1.98 -24.03
N ARG A 30 11.32 0.97 -24.50
CA ARG A 30 10.89 0.85 -25.91
C ARG A 30 9.39 0.70 -26.07
N MET A 31 8.65 0.61 -24.97
CA MET A 31 7.24 0.24 -24.99
C MET A 31 6.45 1.01 -23.94
N ASN A 32 5.37 1.64 -24.40
CA ASN A 32 4.32 2.19 -23.55
C ASN A 32 3.22 1.14 -23.37
N HIS A 33 2.48 1.22 -22.26
CA HIS A 33 1.29 0.40 -22.02
C HIS A 33 0.03 1.28 -22.05
N THR A 34 -0.80 1.12 -23.08
CA THR A 34 -2.13 1.73 -23.18
C THR A 34 -3.18 0.83 -22.55
N LEU A 35 -4.22 1.43 -21.98
CA LEU A 35 -5.35 0.73 -21.32
C LEU A 35 -4.86 -0.39 -20.40
N TRP A 36 -3.81 -0.10 -19.63
CA TRP A 36 -3.18 -1.08 -18.78
C TRP A 36 -4.14 -1.54 -17.68
N THR A 37 -3.95 -2.78 -17.24
CA THR A 37 -4.77 -3.43 -16.21
C THR A 37 -3.85 -4.08 -15.19
N LEU A 38 -4.21 -3.94 -13.92
CA LEU A 38 -3.53 -4.55 -12.79
C LEU A 38 -4.55 -5.36 -12.00
N ALA A 39 -4.52 -6.68 -12.10
CA ALA A 39 -5.33 -7.56 -11.27
C ALA A 39 -4.54 -7.97 -10.04
N VAL A 40 -5.16 -7.82 -8.87
CA VAL A 40 -4.54 -8.10 -7.58
C VAL A 40 -5.45 -9.04 -6.81
N GLN A 41 -4.87 -10.09 -6.22
CA GLN A 41 -5.56 -10.95 -5.29
C GLN A 41 -5.14 -10.63 -3.87
N HIS A 42 -6.10 -10.24 -3.03
CA HIS A 42 -5.89 -9.93 -1.62
C HIS A 42 -7.22 -10.09 -0.84
N PRO A 43 -7.22 -10.75 0.33
CA PRO A 43 -8.45 -10.99 1.11
C PRO A 43 -9.38 -9.78 1.28
N ASN A 44 -8.82 -8.60 1.58
CA ASN A 44 -9.60 -7.35 1.76
C ASN A 44 -10.13 -6.70 0.48
N LEU A 45 -9.82 -7.21 -0.72
CA LEU A 45 -10.42 -6.70 -1.96
C LEU A 45 -11.88 -7.14 -2.14
N ASN A 46 -12.37 -8.03 -1.26
CA ASN A 46 -13.78 -8.36 -1.15
C ASN A 46 -14.65 -7.16 -0.73
N ASN A 47 -14.08 -6.16 -0.06
CA ASN A 47 -14.79 -5.01 0.48
C ASN A 47 -13.93 -3.74 0.37
N VAL A 48 -13.77 -3.29 -0.88
CA VAL A 48 -13.05 -2.05 -1.20
C VAL A 48 -13.96 -0.86 -0.94
N THR A 49 -13.51 0.06 -0.09
CA THR A 49 -14.27 1.26 0.26
C THR A 49 -14.11 2.34 -0.81
N GLN A 50 -12.88 2.61 -1.22
CA GLN A 50 -12.59 3.67 -2.18
C GLN A 50 -11.27 3.43 -2.89
N VAL A 51 -11.22 3.74 -4.18
CA VAL A 51 -10.00 3.79 -4.99
C VAL A 51 -9.84 5.21 -5.50
N PHE A 52 -8.62 5.74 -5.41
CA PHE A 52 -8.26 7.08 -5.85
C PHE A 52 -7.41 6.99 -7.11
N SER A 53 -7.61 7.92 -8.06
CA SER A 53 -6.81 8.07 -9.29
C SER A 53 -6.89 6.91 -10.30
N PHE A 54 -7.28 5.69 -9.89
CA PHE A 54 -7.53 4.55 -10.79
C PHE A 54 -9.01 4.18 -10.74
N ASP A 55 -9.47 3.55 -11.82
CA ASP A 55 -10.74 2.86 -11.84
C ASP A 55 -10.60 1.45 -11.30
N TYR A 56 -11.68 0.93 -10.72
CA TYR A 56 -11.70 -0.36 -10.03
C TYR A 56 -12.90 -1.20 -10.43
N LYS A 57 -12.65 -2.49 -10.63
CA LYS A 57 -13.70 -3.50 -10.83
C LYS A 57 -13.34 -4.76 -10.07
N SER A 58 -14.24 -5.22 -9.21
CA SER A 58 -14.11 -6.55 -8.60
C SER A 58 -14.24 -7.63 -9.69
N VAL A 59 -13.34 -8.60 -9.66
CA VAL A 59 -13.34 -9.74 -10.59
C VAL A 59 -13.73 -10.97 -9.78
N ALA A 60 -14.99 -11.40 -9.92
CA ALA A 60 -15.49 -12.63 -9.34
C ALA A 60 -15.71 -13.63 -10.48
N PRO A 61 -14.67 -14.42 -10.87
CA PRO A 61 -14.73 -15.20 -12.08
C PRO A 61 -15.82 -16.27 -12.00
N TYR A 62 -15.92 -17.06 -10.92
CA TYR A 62 -17.05 -17.96 -10.63
C TYR A 62 -16.95 -18.43 -9.15
N GLY A 63 -18.04 -18.37 -8.39
CA GLY A 63 -18.11 -18.91 -7.01
C GLY A 63 -17.31 -18.11 -5.95
N SER A 64 -17.43 -18.55 -4.69
CA SER A 64 -17.05 -17.96 -3.37
C SER A 64 -15.78 -17.08 -3.19
N ILE A 65 -14.95 -16.88 -4.21
CA ILE A 65 -13.68 -16.14 -4.16
C ILE A 65 -13.91 -14.72 -4.70
N ASN A 66 -14.21 -13.79 -3.80
CA ASN A 66 -14.40 -12.37 -4.11
C ASN A 66 -13.16 -11.52 -3.75
N ASP A 67 -11.99 -12.15 -3.60
CA ASP A 67 -10.76 -11.51 -3.11
C ASP A 67 -9.87 -10.96 -4.24
N THR A 68 -10.37 -10.92 -5.47
CA THR A 68 -9.64 -10.42 -6.64
C THR A 68 -10.26 -9.13 -7.15
N GLY A 69 -9.41 -8.11 -7.29
CA GLY A 69 -9.78 -6.78 -7.77
C GLY A 69 -8.91 -6.38 -8.96
N MET A 70 -9.52 -5.78 -9.97
CA MET A 70 -8.83 -5.24 -11.14
C MET A 70 -8.83 -3.73 -11.10
N PHE A 71 -7.65 -3.15 -11.17
CA PHE A 71 -7.39 -1.73 -11.29
C PHE A 71 -7.01 -1.41 -12.74
N PHE A 72 -7.45 -0.28 -13.25
CA PHE A 72 -7.09 0.17 -14.59
C PHE A 72 -7.06 1.69 -14.66
N GLY A 73 -6.34 2.21 -15.66
CA GLY A 73 -6.21 3.64 -15.86
C GLY A 73 -7.53 4.28 -16.30
N THR A 74 -7.82 5.47 -15.76
CA THR A 74 -8.93 6.31 -16.18
C THR A 74 -8.61 6.94 -17.52
N LYS A 75 -9.56 6.79 -18.45
CA LYS A 75 -9.43 7.27 -19.83
C LYS A 75 -9.07 8.76 -19.86
N PHE A 76 -8.08 9.13 -20.67
CA PHE A 76 -7.58 10.50 -20.81
C PHE A 76 -6.91 11.09 -19.55
N TYR A 77 -6.62 10.29 -18.52
CA TYR A 77 -5.91 10.75 -17.33
C TYR A 77 -4.63 9.95 -17.10
N ASN A 78 -4.74 8.63 -16.94
CA ASN A 78 -3.61 7.75 -16.68
C ASN A 78 -3.79 6.37 -17.32
N ASP A 79 -4.60 6.30 -18.38
CA ASP A 79 -4.76 5.12 -19.25
C ASP A 79 -3.53 4.81 -20.10
N LEU A 80 -2.56 5.73 -20.16
CA LEU A 80 -1.26 5.53 -20.79
C LEU A 80 -0.14 5.51 -19.73
N LEU A 81 0.50 4.36 -19.58
CA LEU A 81 1.75 4.21 -18.84
C LEU A 81 2.91 4.33 -19.82
N MET A 82 3.63 5.44 -19.74
CA MET A 82 4.79 5.72 -20.59
C MET A 82 5.94 4.76 -20.32
N GLU A 83 6.89 4.71 -21.25
CA GLU A 83 8.18 4.05 -21.11
C GLU A 83 8.98 4.53 -19.90
N ALA A 84 10.04 3.79 -19.59
CA ALA A 84 10.92 4.09 -18.46
C ALA A 84 11.46 5.52 -18.51
N GLY A 85 11.18 6.28 -17.46
CA GLY A 85 11.57 7.69 -17.34
C GLY A 85 10.81 8.39 -16.21
N PRO A 86 10.94 9.73 -16.07
CA PRO A 86 10.26 10.51 -15.03
C PRO A 86 8.74 10.33 -15.02
N SER A 87 8.15 10.14 -16.21
CA SER A 87 6.71 9.93 -16.42
C SER A 87 6.31 8.47 -16.59
N GLY A 88 7.27 7.53 -16.46
CA GLY A 88 7.04 6.08 -16.59
C GLY A 88 6.42 5.43 -15.35
N ASN A 89 5.65 6.19 -14.57
CA ASN A 89 4.97 5.68 -13.39
C ASN A 89 3.55 6.23 -13.25
N VAL A 90 2.66 5.39 -12.73
CA VAL A 90 1.30 5.76 -12.34
C VAL A 90 1.08 5.34 -10.88
N GLN A 91 0.31 6.13 -10.15
CA GLN A 91 0.12 5.93 -8.71
C GLN A 91 -1.34 6.09 -8.33
N SER A 92 -1.76 5.34 -7.32
CA SER A 92 -3.11 5.34 -6.76
C SER A 92 -3.05 5.06 -5.27
N GLU A 93 -4.11 5.46 -4.58
CA GLU A 93 -4.37 5.01 -3.22
C GLU A 93 -5.67 4.23 -3.17
N VAL A 94 -5.72 3.23 -2.28
CA VAL A 94 -6.92 2.43 -2.02
C VAL A 94 -7.18 2.37 -0.53
N LEU A 95 -8.45 2.53 -0.16
CA LEU A 95 -8.98 2.28 1.16
C LEU A 95 -9.62 0.90 1.20
N LEU A 96 -9.02 0.01 1.98
CA LEU A 96 -9.47 -1.35 2.21
C LEU A 96 -10.09 -1.43 3.60
N GLN A 97 -11.32 -1.94 3.69
CA GLN A 97 -11.93 -2.21 5.00
C GLN A 97 -11.21 -3.38 5.66
N LYS A 98 -10.98 -3.29 6.97
CA LYS A 98 -10.48 -4.41 7.75
C LYS A 98 -11.60 -5.37 8.07
N ASP A 99 -11.31 -6.65 7.95
CA ASP A 99 -12.13 -7.70 8.54
C ASP A 99 -11.54 -8.12 9.89
N GLU A 100 -12.23 -7.81 10.98
CA GLU A 100 -11.78 -8.12 12.34
C GLU A 100 -11.54 -9.61 12.57
N LYS A 101 -12.18 -10.50 11.79
CA LYS A 101 -12.04 -11.95 11.94
C LYS A 101 -10.76 -12.50 11.33
N THR A 102 -10.25 -11.87 10.27
CA THR A 102 -9.10 -12.36 9.50
C THR A 102 -7.87 -11.48 9.61
N PHE A 103 -8.01 -10.30 10.20
CA PHE A 103 -6.95 -9.32 10.37
C PHE A 103 -5.76 -9.87 11.17
N THR A 104 -4.56 -9.72 10.61
CA THR A 104 -3.31 -10.05 11.31
C THR A 104 -2.16 -9.20 10.80
N PHE A 105 -1.18 -8.94 11.66
CA PHE A 105 0.09 -8.33 11.30
C PHE A 105 1.17 -9.34 10.90
N LYS A 106 0.87 -10.63 10.98
CA LYS A 106 1.84 -11.70 10.74
C LYS A 106 2.02 -11.96 9.25
N GLN A 107 3.22 -12.42 8.88
CA GLN A 107 3.52 -13.04 7.57
C GLN A 107 3.16 -12.18 6.35
N GLY A 108 3.28 -10.85 6.47
CA GLY A 108 3.00 -9.96 5.35
C GLY A 108 1.54 -9.98 4.89
N TRP A 109 0.58 -10.27 5.78
CA TRP A 109 -0.85 -10.33 5.43
C TRP A 109 -1.39 -9.07 4.74
N ALA A 110 -0.74 -7.91 4.94
CA ALA A 110 -1.09 -6.66 4.28
C ALA A 110 -0.67 -6.54 2.81
N PHE A 111 0.02 -7.55 2.28
CA PHE A 111 0.53 -7.57 0.92
C PHE A 111 -0.28 -8.53 0.03
N PRO A 112 -0.35 -8.26 -1.27
CA PRO A 112 -1.05 -9.13 -2.22
C PRO A 112 -0.51 -10.56 -2.22
N ARG A 113 -1.40 -11.52 -2.50
CA ARG A 113 -1.03 -12.92 -2.70
C ARG A 113 -0.66 -13.22 -4.14
N LYS A 114 -1.29 -12.52 -5.10
CA LYS A 114 -1.00 -12.60 -6.54
C LYS A 114 -1.18 -11.24 -7.19
N VAL A 115 -0.40 -10.98 -8.23
CA VAL A 115 -0.48 -9.75 -9.03
C VAL A 115 -0.29 -10.11 -10.50
N TYR A 116 -1.18 -9.60 -11.35
CA TYR A 116 -1.09 -9.72 -12.80
C TYR A 116 -1.12 -8.33 -13.42
N PHE A 117 -0.22 -8.07 -14.36
CA PHE A 117 -0.21 -6.85 -15.16
C PHE A 117 -0.49 -7.20 -16.62
N ASN A 118 -1.59 -6.69 -17.19
CA ASN A 118 -2.04 -7.03 -18.54
C ASN A 118 -2.14 -8.55 -18.80
N GLY A 119 -2.45 -9.32 -17.77
CA GLY A 119 -2.53 -10.78 -17.82
C GLY A 119 -1.22 -11.52 -17.51
N ASP A 120 -0.07 -10.84 -17.51
CA ASP A 120 1.21 -11.43 -17.13
C ASP A 120 1.37 -11.49 -15.61
N GLU A 121 1.70 -12.66 -15.07
CA GLU A 121 1.96 -12.84 -13.64
C GLU A 121 3.26 -12.13 -13.20
N CYS A 122 3.16 -11.33 -12.14
CA CYS A 122 4.27 -10.63 -11.53
C CYS A 122 4.77 -11.41 -10.30
N MET A 123 6.09 -11.62 -10.25
CA MET A 123 6.74 -12.29 -9.12
C MET A 123 6.61 -11.46 -7.85
N LEU A 124 6.23 -12.12 -6.76
CA LEU A 124 6.15 -11.53 -5.42
C LEU A 124 7.31 -12.07 -4.56
N PRO A 125 7.81 -11.27 -3.61
CA PRO A 125 8.77 -11.77 -2.64
C PRO A 125 8.11 -12.82 -1.74
N PRO A 126 8.90 -13.73 -1.13
CA PRO A 126 8.37 -14.71 -0.20
C PRO A 126 7.83 -14.01 1.07
N PRO A 127 6.86 -14.60 1.80
CA PRO A 127 6.16 -13.93 2.88
C PRO A 127 7.03 -13.44 4.06
N ASP A 128 8.17 -14.08 4.27
CA ASP A 128 9.19 -13.76 5.27
C ASP A 128 10.05 -12.55 4.89
N ALA A 129 10.13 -12.20 3.60
CA ALA A 129 10.85 -11.03 3.11
C ALA A 129 10.00 -9.74 3.16
N TYR A 130 8.69 -9.82 3.45
CA TYR A 130 7.88 -8.63 3.63
C TYR A 130 8.27 -7.87 4.89
N PRO A 131 8.24 -6.51 4.85
CA PRO A 131 8.54 -5.73 6.03
C PRO A 131 7.47 -5.96 7.10
N PHE A 132 7.93 -6.25 8.31
CA PHE A 132 7.09 -6.36 9.50
C PHE A 132 7.11 -5.04 10.29
N LEU A 133 6.04 -4.79 11.03
CA LEU A 133 6.01 -3.64 11.92
C LEU A 133 7.07 -3.83 13.02
N PRO A 134 7.93 -2.83 13.29
CA PRO A 134 8.85 -2.91 14.40
C PRO A 134 8.05 -3.05 15.71
N ASN A 135 8.42 -4.02 16.54
CA ASN A 135 7.73 -4.35 17.80
C ASN A 135 7.85 -3.25 18.88
N SER A 136 8.61 -2.19 18.62
CA SER A 136 8.87 -1.12 19.56
C SER A 136 8.82 0.24 18.86
N ALA A 137 8.04 1.17 19.41
CA ALA A 137 8.24 2.58 19.11
C ALA A 137 9.58 3.02 19.70
N ARG A 138 10.34 3.83 18.95
CA ARG A 138 11.55 4.46 19.50
C ARG A 138 11.09 5.42 20.59
N GLY A 139 11.28 5.04 21.86
CA GLY A 139 11.03 5.92 22.99
C GLY A 139 11.89 7.17 22.84
N ASP A 140 11.24 8.33 22.83
CA ASP A 140 11.93 9.60 22.70
C ASP A 140 12.64 9.90 24.04
N LEU A 141 13.91 9.52 24.13
CA LEU A 141 14.76 9.75 25.32
C LEU A 141 14.88 11.25 25.66
N ALA A 142 14.53 12.14 24.73
CA ALA A 142 14.49 13.58 24.92
C ALA A 142 13.45 14.03 25.98
N SER A 143 12.45 13.21 26.29
CA SER A 143 11.42 13.53 27.28
C SER A 143 11.94 13.51 28.74
N LEU A 144 12.98 12.74 29.06
CA LEU A 144 13.42 12.59 30.46
C LEU A 144 14.28 13.78 30.92
N TRP A 145 15.14 14.32 30.06
CA TRP A 145 15.95 15.50 30.38
C TRP A 145 15.13 16.79 30.41
N THR A 146 14.14 16.92 29.53
CA THR A 146 13.26 18.10 29.48
C THR A 146 12.38 18.20 30.73
N VAL A 147 11.83 17.10 31.23
CA VAL A 147 11.06 17.07 32.49
C VAL A 147 11.95 17.37 33.71
N SER A 148 13.19 16.89 33.70
CA SER A 148 14.14 17.15 34.81
C SER A 148 14.51 18.64 34.92
N LEU A 149 14.76 19.29 33.78
CA LEU A 149 15.08 20.71 33.69
C LEU A 149 13.90 21.62 34.08
N THR A 150 12.66 21.26 33.69
CA THR A 150 11.48 22.05 34.06
C THR A 150 11.17 21.95 35.55
N VAL A 151 11.32 20.78 36.17
CA VAL A 151 11.14 20.62 37.63
C VAL A 151 12.16 21.45 38.41
N LEU A 152 13.43 21.44 38.00
CA LEU A 152 14.48 22.25 38.64
C LEU A 152 14.19 23.76 38.54
N LEU A 153 13.71 24.23 37.38
CA LEU A 153 13.32 25.63 37.16
C LEU A 153 12.15 26.05 38.04
N VAL A 154 11.12 25.21 38.17
CA VAL A 154 9.95 25.50 39.03
C VAL A 154 10.34 25.57 40.50
N VAL A 155 11.20 24.65 40.97
CA VAL A 155 11.71 24.67 42.35
C VAL A 155 12.50 25.95 42.61
N PHE A 156 13.40 26.34 41.70
CA PHE A 156 14.19 27.57 41.83
C PHE A 156 13.32 28.84 41.92
N ILE A 157 12.27 28.94 41.10
CA ILE A 157 11.35 30.08 41.10
C ILE A 157 10.52 30.13 42.39
N SER A 158 10.13 28.98 42.94
CA SER A 158 9.35 28.92 44.19
C SER A 158 10.15 29.23 45.46
N SER A 159 11.48 29.22 45.38
CA SER A 159 12.40 29.53 46.48
C SER A 159 12.94 30.97 46.49
N LEU A 160 12.55 31.79 45.50
CA LEU A 160 12.86 33.22 45.39
C LEU A 160 11.71 34.06 45.94
#